data_AF-A0A5K0ZKI3-F1
#
_entry.id   AF-A0A5K0ZKI3-F1
#
_cell.length_a   1.000
_cell.length_b   1.000
_cell.length_c   1.000
_cell.angle_alpha   90.00
_cell.angle_beta   90.00
_cell.angle_gamma   90.00
#
_symmetry.space_group_name_H-M   'P 1'
#
loop_
_entity.id
_entity.type
_entity.pdbx_description
1 polymer ?
#
loop_
_entity_poly.entity_id
_entity_poly.type
_entity_poly.pdbx_seq_one_letter_code
_entity_poly.pdbx_strand_id
1 'polypeptide(L)' 'VHYGADLDTEKFCSGFPKANLTCKMDDDPYVSSGWNLNNFARLPGSVLAFEQTDISGVL' A
#
# COMPACT_ATOMS: atom_id res chain seq x y z
N VAL A 1 8.52 16.99 -23.65
CA VAL A 1 8.88 16.24 -22.41
C VAL A 1 7.63 15.49 -21.98
N HIS A 2 7.73 14.22 -21.59
CA HIS A 2 6.61 13.40 -21.14
C HIS A 2 6.87 12.88 -19.73
N TYR A 3 5.82 12.82 -18.89
CA TYR A 3 5.85 12.28 -17.53
C TYR A 3 4.55 11.50 -17.27
N GLY A 4 4.66 10.36 -16.59
CA GLY A 4 3.52 9.55 -16.16
C GLY A 4 3.25 9.81 -14.68
N ALA A 5 2.20 10.59 -14.40
CA ALA A 5 1.70 10.86 -13.05
C ALA A 5 0.41 10.04 -12.80
N ASP A 6 -0.01 9.96 -11.54
CA ASP A 6 -1.30 9.39 -11.11
C ASP A 6 -1.56 7.97 -11.64
N LEU A 7 -0.51 7.16 -11.66
CA LEU A 7 -0.61 5.75 -12.01
C LEU A 7 -1.16 4.97 -10.83
N ASP A 8 -2.28 4.29 -11.07
CA ASP A 8 -2.92 3.47 -10.05
C ASP A 8 -2.05 2.26 -9.70
N THR A 9 -1.67 2.16 -8.42
CA THR A 9 -0.87 1.05 -7.90
C THR A 9 -1.62 -0.27 -7.88
N GLU A 10 -2.95 -0.28 -7.94
CA GLU A 10 -3.73 -1.50 -8.13
C GLU A 10 -3.52 -2.07 -9.53
N LYS A 11 -3.41 -1.19 -10.54
CA LYS A 11 -3.22 -1.57 -11.95
C LYS A 11 -1.76 -1.86 -12.31
N PHE A 12 -0.82 -1.09 -11.75
CA PHE A 12 0.60 -1.17 -12.09
C PHE A 12 1.47 -1.83 -11.02
N CYS A 13 0.84 -2.33 -9.95
CA CYS A 13 1.48 -2.78 -8.71
C CYS A 13 2.13 -1.64 -7.92
N SER A 14 2.29 -1.86 -6.62
CA SER A 14 3.02 -0.93 -5.74
C SER A 14 4.53 -1.15 -5.86
N GLY A 15 5.31 -0.08 -5.65
CA GLY A 15 6.76 -0.18 -5.51
C GLY A 15 7.20 -0.77 -4.16
N PHE A 16 6.30 -0.87 -3.18
CA PHE A 16 6.57 -1.49 -1.89
C PHE A 16 6.22 -2.98 -1.90
N PRO A 17 6.99 -3.82 -1.17
CA PRO A 17 6.67 -5.23 -1.04
C PRO A 17 5.32 -5.42 -0.35
N LYS A 18 4.58 -6.44 -0.78
CA LYS A 18 3.30 -6.86 -0.22
C LYS A 18 3.42 -8.29 0.28
N ALA A 19 2.75 -8.60 1.39
CA ALA A 19 2.61 -9.97 1.84
C ALA A 19 1.79 -10.75 0.81
N ASN A 20 2.40 -11.74 0.17
CA ASN A 20 1.69 -12.67 -0.70
C ASN A 20 1.22 -13.85 0.16
N LEU A 21 -0.05 -14.24 0.05
CA LEU A 21 -0.63 -15.40 0.75
C LEU A 21 0.16 -16.71 0.52
N THR A 22 0.96 -16.79 -0.55
CA THR A 22 1.73 -17.98 -0.95
C THR A 22 3.22 -17.91 -0.61
N CYS A 23 3.76 -16.75 -0.26
CA CYS A 23 5.17 -16.60 0.11
C CYS A 23 5.26 -16.12 1.54
N LYS A 24 6.00 -16.85 2.37
CA LYS A 24 6.42 -16.45 3.72
C LYS A 24 7.39 -15.25 3.66
N MET A 25 6.95 -14.15 3.06
CA MET A 25 7.58 -12.84 3.14
C MET A 25 7.15 -12.10 4.41
N ASP A 26 6.34 -12.71 5.28
CA ASP A 26 5.92 -12.15 6.57
C ASP A 26 7.10 -11.76 7.49
N ASP A 27 8.29 -12.33 7.27
CA ASP A 27 9.51 -11.98 8.02
C ASP A 27 10.25 -10.76 7.42
N ASP A 28 9.81 -10.19 6.29
CA ASP A 28 10.41 -8.98 5.73
C ASP A 28 9.93 -7.75 6.55
N PRO A 29 10.83 -7.06 7.27
CA PRO A 29 10.46 -5.89 8.08
C PRO A 29 9.88 -4.75 7.23
N TYR A 30 10.13 -4.70 5.92
CA TYR A 30 9.58 -3.69 5.02
C TYR A 30 8.13 -3.98 4.60
N VAL A 31 7.68 -5.23 4.70
CA VAL A 31 6.29 -5.61 4.42
C VAL A 31 5.36 -5.13 5.54
N SER A 32 5.77 -5.28 6.80
CA SER A 32 4.99 -4.87 7.98
C SER A 32 5.29 -3.46 8.48
N SER A 33 6.27 -2.77 7.89
CA SER A 33 6.64 -1.41 8.26
C SER A 33 5.45 -0.45 8.15
N GLY A 34 5.31 0.41 9.15
CA GLY A 34 4.33 1.51 9.10
C GLY A 34 4.64 2.53 7.99
N TRP A 35 5.89 2.63 7.53
CA TRP A 35 6.28 3.51 6.42
C TRP A 35 6.02 2.91 5.03
N ASN A 36 5.53 1.67 4.96
CA ASN A 36 5.05 1.09 3.70
C ASN A 36 3.72 1.78 3.36
N LEU A 37 3.68 2.49 2.22
CA LEU A 37 2.49 3.27 1.83
C LEU A 37 1.25 2.41 1.61
N ASN A 38 1.42 1.11 1.32
CA ASN A 38 0.29 0.18 1.25
C ASN A 38 -0.42 -0.02 2.61
N ASN A 39 0.28 0.24 3.73
CA ASN A 39 -0.23 0.07 5.10
C ASN A 39 -0.53 1.40 5.78
N PHE A 40 0.22 2.45 5.42
CA PHE A 40 0.25 3.75 6.11
C PHE A 40 -1.14 4.36 6.29
N ALA A 41 -1.97 4.32 5.23
CA ALA A 41 -3.32 4.88 5.27
C ALA A 41 -4.23 4.20 6.30
N ARG A 42 -3.98 2.94 6.68
CA ARG A 42 -4.80 2.17 7.64
C ARG A 42 -4.15 2.01 9.02
N LEU A 43 -3.06 2.72 9.31
CA LEU A 43 -2.43 2.67 10.62
C LEU A 43 -3.36 3.23 11.73
N PRO A 44 -3.24 2.74 12.97
CA PRO A 44 -3.95 3.31 14.11
C PRO A 44 -3.68 4.82 14.24
N GLY A 45 -4.75 5.62 14.27
CA GLY A 45 -4.67 7.08 14.27
C GLY A 45 -4.95 7.72 12.90
N SER A 46 -4.95 6.94 11.82
CA SER A 46 -5.50 7.39 10.53
C SER A 46 -7.03 7.28 10.53
N VAL A 47 -7.71 8.32 10.05
CA VAL A 47 -9.17 8.30 9.86
C VAL A 47 -9.58 7.26 8.81
N LEU A 48 -8.72 7.01 7.82
CA LEU A 48 -8.97 6.04 6.75
C LEU A 48 -8.92 4.59 7.24
N ALA A 49 -8.44 4.33 8.46
CA ALA A 49 -8.48 3.00 9.06
C ALA A 49 -9.92 2.48 9.31
N PHE A 50 -10.91 3.38 9.37
CA PHE A 50 -12.32 3.03 9.53
C PHE A 50 -13.08 2.90 8.21
N GLU A 51 -12.47 3.33 7.09
CA GLU A 51 -13.06 3.21 5.77
C GLU A 51 -12.79 1.80 5.22
N GLN A 52 -13.83 1.16 4.68
CA GLN A 52 -13.72 -0.20 4.14
C GLN A 52 -13.41 -0.20 2.65
N THR A 53 -13.72 0.89 1.95
CA THR A 53 -13.55 1.03 0.51
C THR A 53 -12.14 1.48 0.15
N ASP A 54 -11.50 0.79 -0.78
CA ASP A 54 -10.22 1.22 -1.36
C ASP A 54 -10.49 2.31 -2.40
N ILE A 55 -10.13 3.56 -2.07
CA ILE A 55 -10.32 4.72 -2.94
C ILE A 55 -9.00 4.99 -3.68
N SER A 56 -9.00 4.82 -5.00
CA SER A 56 -7.81 5.01 -5.85
C SER A 56 -7.20 6.41 -5.66
N GLY A 57 -5.89 6.43 -5.37
CA GLY A 57 -5.13 7.65 -5.11
C GLY A 57 -5.23 8.20 -3.67
N VAL A 58 -6.12 7.64 -2.84
CA VAL A 58 -6.26 7.98 -1.42
C VAL A 58 -5.71 6.85 -0.54
N LEU A 59 -5.93 5.60 -0.94
CA LEU A 59 -5.47 4.40 -0.24
C LEU A 59 -4.39 3.62 -1.01
#